data_AF-A0AA88UL53-F1
#
_entry.id   AF-A0AA88UL53-F1
#
_cell.length_a   1.000
_cell.length_b   1.000
_cell.length_c   1.000
_cell.angle_alpha   90.00
_cell.angle_beta   90.00
_cell.angle_gamma   90.00
#
_symmetry.space_group_name_H-M   'P 1'
#
loop_
_entity.id
_entity.type
_entity.pdbx_description
1 polymer ?
#
loop_
_entity_poly.entity_id
_entity_poly.type
_entity_poly.pdbx_seq_one_letter_code
_entity_poly.pdbx_strand_id
1 'polypeptide(L)'
;MEYKHFSHQHNLNIHQVQQGQQLRCSGCESFCHGSVYACWQCNFFLHSHCGNATRYVKHPSHPSHPLILIPQPTYCSGSFLCNACGQSGNTFSYCCALCEVDLHVHCAFLPLEVSHKVHPHELRLTYSALEKKGAPQFCKICSKSLESKHWTYGCTKCDFGVHTFCATTDVKPGLYQMEDPADGATPEGYPGLQQDVCEAKEDQIEVELSEEALVQLYKLQLQMQMAEQVAQVMASMNLS
;
A
#
# COMPACT_ATOMS: atom_id res chain seq x y z
N MET A 1 23.33 -9.08 -17.16
CA MET A 1 23.53 -8.60 -15.78
C MET A 1 22.44 -9.22 -14.95
N GLU A 2 22.82 -9.98 -13.93
CA GLU A 2 21.88 -10.62 -13.00
C GLU A 2 21.57 -9.63 -11.88
N TYR A 3 20.30 -9.25 -11.71
CA TYR A 3 19.89 -8.27 -10.70
C TYR A 3 19.19 -8.98 -9.54
N LYS A 4 19.83 -9.01 -8.37
CA LYS A 4 19.24 -9.61 -7.16
C LYS A 4 18.49 -8.55 -6.37
N HIS A 5 17.17 -8.68 -6.28
CA HIS A 5 16.32 -7.76 -5.52
C HIS A 5 16.04 -8.31 -4.12
N PHE A 6 16.07 -7.47 -3.08
CA PHE A 6 15.93 -7.91 -1.68
C PHE A 6 14.58 -8.60 -1.38
N SER A 7 13.54 -8.28 -2.14
CA SER A 7 12.19 -8.83 -1.95
C SER A 7 11.94 -10.14 -2.72
N HIS A 8 12.92 -10.66 -3.47
CA HIS A 8 12.73 -11.82 -4.32
C HIS A 8 13.98 -12.71 -4.34
N GLN A 9 13.79 -14.02 -4.27
CA GLN A 9 14.91 -14.96 -4.11
C GLN A 9 15.69 -15.19 -5.41
N HIS A 10 15.01 -15.15 -6.56
CA HIS A 10 15.66 -15.36 -7.86
C HIS A 10 16.26 -14.07 -8.42
N ASN A 11 17.27 -14.23 -9.27
CA ASN A 11 17.82 -13.14 -10.05
C ASN A 11 16.79 -12.66 -11.08
N LEU A 12 16.59 -11.35 -11.13
CA LEU A 12 15.76 -10.70 -12.12
C LEU A 12 16.62 -10.35 -13.33
N ASN A 13 16.03 -10.48 -14.51
CA ASN A 13 16.64 -10.04 -15.76
C ASN A 13 15.91 -8.80 -16.29
N ILE A 14 16.62 -7.96 -17.02
CA ILE A 14 16.01 -6.81 -17.68
C ILE A 14 15.27 -7.30 -18.93
N HIS A 15 13.99 -6.99 -19.04
CA HIS A 15 13.13 -7.30 -20.18
C HIS A 15 12.48 -6.03 -20.74
N GLN A 16 12.33 -5.96 -22.07
CA GLN A 16 11.60 -4.87 -22.72
C GLN A 16 10.18 -5.33 -23.05
N VAL A 17 9.18 -4.67 -22.45
CA VAL A 17 7.77 -4.98 -22.66
C VAL A 17 7.40 -4.70 -24.12
N GLN A 18 6.88 -5.71 -24.81
CA GLN A 18 6.44 -5.61 -26.20
C GLN A 18 5.01 -5.07 -26.32
N GLN A 19 4.65 -4.53 -27.48
CA GLN A 19 3.27 -4.07 -27.74
C GLN A 19 2.27 -5.21 -27.59
N GLY A 20 1.24 -5.00 -26.75
CA GLY A 20 0.22 -6.01 -26.43
C GLY A 20 0.54 -6.89 -25.21
N GLN A 21 1.77 -6.85 -24.69
CA GLN A 21 2.14 -7.58 -23.48
C GLN A 21 1.67 -6.84 -22.22
N GLN A 22 0.86 -7.50 -21.39
CA GLN A 22 0.39 -6.95 -20.12
C GLN A 22 1.12 -7.61 -18.95
N LEU A 23 2.19 -6.96 -18.48
CA LEU A 23 2.89 -7.35 -17.26
C LEU A 23 2.46 -6.43 -16.12
N ARG A 24 2.23 -6.99 -14.94
CA ARG A 24 1.87 -6.22 -13.74
C ARG A 24 3.05 -6.17 -12.79
N CYS A 25 3.37 -4.98 -12.30
CA CYS A 25 4.43 -4.80 -11.32
C CYS A 25 4.01 -5.35 -9.95
N SER A 26 4.80 -6.23 -9.36
CA SER A 26 4.60 -6.77 -8.02
C SER A 26 4.82 -5.73 -6.92
N GLY A 27 5.45 -4.58 -7.23
CA GLY A 27 5.73 -3.53 -6.27
C GLY A 27 4.67 -2.42 -6.20
N CYS A 28 3.90 -2.17 -7.25
CA CYS A 28 2.90 -1.10 -7.29
C CYS A 28 1.58 -1.48 -7.97
N GLU A 29 1.43 -2.76 -8.36
CA GLU A 29 0.28 -3.36 -9.03
C GLU A 29 -0.15 -2.73 -10.36
N SER A 30 0.60 -1.75 -10.85
CA SER A 30 0.33 -1.07 -12.12
C SER A 30 0.93 -1.82 -13.29
N PHE A 31 0.39 -1.59 -14.49
CA PHE A 31 0.92 -2.18 -15.71
C PHE A 31 2.32 -1.64 -16.02
N CYS A 32 3.19 -2.55 -16.44
CA CYS A 32 4.55 -2.24 -16.83
C CYS A 32 4.64 -1.75 -18.27
N HIS A 33 5.50 -0.76 -18.47
CA HIS A 33 5.84 -0.20 -19.78
C HIS A 33 7.36 -0.06 -19.88
N GLY A 34 7.91 -0.21 -21.09
CA GLY A 34 9.34 -0.09 -21.34
C GLY A 34 10.15 -1.21 -20.68
N SER A 35 11.21 -0.83 -19.96
CA SER A 35 12.14 -1.78 -19.33
C SER A 35 11.63 -2.23 -17.96
N VAL A 36 11.65 -3.54 -17.70
CA VAL A 36 11.25 -4.14 -16.42
C VAL A 36 12.31 -5.09 -15.90
N TYR A 37 12.36 -5.26 -14.59
CA TYR A 37 13.04 -6.40 -13.97
C TYR A 37 12.06 -7.57 -13.93
N ALA A 38 12.44 -8.72 -14.46
CA ALA A 38 11.55 -9.86 -14.67
C ALA A 38 12.16 -11.16 -14.13
N CYS A 39 11.35 -11.90 -13.38
CA CYS A 39 11.53 -13.32 -13.12
C CYS A 39 10.30 -14.07 -13.66
N TRP A 40 10.48 -14.69 -14.82
CA TRP A 40 9.44 -15.46 -15.49
C TRP A 40 9.02 -16.71 -14.71
N GLN A 41 9.94 -17.31 -13.95
CA GLN A 41 9.69 -18.51 -13.15
C GLN A 41 8.65 -18.26 -12.05
N CYS A 42 8.65 -17.05 -11.47
CA CYS A 42 7.76 -16.66 -10.38
C CYS A 42 6.66 -15.69 -10.82
N ASN A 43 6.59 -15.34 -12.10
CA ASN A 43 5.72 -14.28 -12.60
C ASN A 43 5.89 -12.96 -11.82
N PHE A 44 7.14 -12.64 -11.44
CA PHE A 44 7.48 -11.49 -10.61
C PHE A 44 8.12 -10.41 -11.49
N PHE A 45 7.50 -9.23 -11.52
CA PHE A 45 7.97 -8.12 -12.37
C PHE A 45 8.04 -6.83 -11.56
N LEU A 46 9.03 -6.00 -11.82
CA LEU A 46 9.13 -4.68 -11.22
C LEU A 46 9.39 -3.64 -12.31
N HIS A 47 8.70 -2.49 -12.23
CA HIS A 47 9.15 -1.29 -12.93
C HIS A 47 10.57 -0.94 -12.50
N SER A 48 11.33 -0.26 -13.37
CA SER A 48 12.67 0.21 -13.02
C SER A 48 12.69 1.03 -11.72
N HIS A 49 11.70 1.90 -11.50
CA HIS A 49 11.61 2.69 -10.27
C HIS A 49 11.19 1.87 -9.04
N CYS A 50 10.45 0.78 -9.20
CA CYS A 50 10.09 -0.10 -8.08
C CYS A 50 11.26 -1.00 -7.69
N GLY A 51 12.01 -1.51 -8.65
CA GLY A 51 13.23 -2.28 -8.39
C GLY A 51 14.33 -1.43 -7.76
N ASN A 52 14.55 -0.23 -8.30
CA ASN A 52 15.61 0.66 -7.82
C ASN A 52 15.18 1.56 -6.64
N ALA A 53 14.02 1.31 -6.05
CA ALA A 53 13.56 2.03 -4.87
C ALA A 53 14.54 1.77 -3.70
N THR A 54 15.05 2.83 -3.08
CA THR A 54 16.03 2.68 -2.00
C THR A 54 15.37 2.12 -0.74
N ARG A 55 16.13 1.38 0.07
CA ARG A 55 15.59 0.77 1.30
C ARG A 55 15.17 1.80 2.35
N TYR A 56 15.79 2.97 2.33
CA TYR A 56 15.54 4.06 3.27
C TYR A 56 15.40 5.39 2.53
N VAL A 57 14.50 6.25 3.01
CA VAL A 57 14.26 7.59 2.49
C VAL A 57 14.05 8.57 3.63
N LYS A 58 14.78 9.70 3.64
CA LYS A 58 14.48 10.85 4.49
C LYS A 58 13.52 11.78 3.74
N HIS A 59 12.22 11.61 3.96
CA HIS A 59 11.21 12.31 3.16
C HIS A 59 10.88 13.69 3.75
N PRO A 60 10.78 14.78 2.96
CA PRO A 60 10.49 16.12 3.46
C PRO A 60 9.15 16.26 4.19
N SER A 61 8.16 15.41 3.87
CA SER A 61 6.88 15.38 4.57
C SER A 61 6.96 14.79 5.98
N HIS A 62 8.03 14.04 6.28
CA HIS A 62 8.24 13.37 7.55
C HIS A 62 9.72 13.39 7.92
N PRO A 63 10.28 14.57 8.25
CA PRO A 63 11.72 14.75 8.43
C PRO A 63 12.28 14.11 9.70
N SER A 64 11.43 13.85 10.70
CA SER A 64 11.85 13.34 12.01
C SER A 64 12.37 11.90 11.96
N HIS A 65 11.81 11.06 11.08
CA HIS A 65 12.15 9.65 10.98
C HIS A 65 12.32 9.22 9.51
N PRO A 66 13.27 8.31 9.22
CA PRO A 66 13.37 7.74 7.90
C PRO A 66 12.16 6.82 7.61
N LEU A 67 11.75 6.77 6.35
CA LEU A 67 10.80 5.77 5.87
C LEU A 67 11.57 4.56 5.32
N ILE A 68 11.03 3.36 5.58
CA ILE A 68 11.63 2.09 5.21
C ILE A 68 10.77 1.43 4.13
N LEU A 69 11.41 0.96 3.07
CA LEU A 69 10.74 0.21 2.01
C LEU A 69 10.44 -1.22 2.48
N ILE A 70 9.17 -1.59 2.58
CA ILE A 70 8.69 -2.94 2.88
C ILE A 70 8.00 -3.56 1.66
N PRO A 71 8.22 -4.84 1.34
CA PRO A 71 7.56 -5.49 0.20
C PRO A 71 6.07 -5.77 0.37
N GLN A 72 5.62 -5.87 1.63
CA GLN A 72 4.26 -6.18 2.00
C GLN A 72 3.92 -5.41 3.27
N PRO A 73 2.66 -4.96 3.44
CA PRO A 73 2.24 -4.23 4.63
C PRO A 73 2.36 -5.09 5.89
N THR A 74 2.72 -4.46 7.01
CA THR A 74 2.86 -5.12 8.31
C THR A 74 1.55 -5.17 9.11
N TYR A 75 0.48 -4.57 8.59
CA TYR A 75 -0.83 -4.53 9.23
C TYR A 75 -1.59 -5.85 9.05
N CYS A 76 -2.40 -6.25 10.04
CA CYS A 76 -3.23 -7.45 9.98
C CYS A 76 -4.21 -7.47 8.80
N SER A 77 -4.64 -6.29 8.34
CA SER A 77 -5.49 -6.13 7.16
C SER A 77 -4.81 -6.50 5.84
N GLY A 78 -3.49 -6.70 5.83
CA GLY A 78 -2.70 -6.87 4.61
C GLY A 78 -2.70 -5.64 3.71
N SER A 79 -3.09 -4.47 4.22
CA SER A 79 -3.17 -3.22 3.47
C SER A 79 -2.87 -2.00 4.33
N PHE A 80 -2.47 -0.90 3.69
CA PHE A 80 -2.22 0.40 4.30
C PHE A 80 -3.00 1.49 3.57
N LEU A 81 -3.14 2.66 4.19
CA LEU A 81 -3.68 3.87 3.57
C LEU A 81 -2.55 4.85 3.31
N CYS A 82 -2.35 5.25 2.06
CA CYS A 82 -1.27 6.16 1.70
C CYS A 82 -1.57 7.59 2.17
N ASN A 83 -0.73 8.17 3.03
CA ASN A 83 -0.91 9.55 3.53
C ASN A 83 -0.83 10.61 2.41
N ALA A 84 -0.19 10.30 1.28
CA ALA A 84 -0.06 11.23 0.17
C ALA A 84 -1.32 11.30 -0.70
N CYS A 85 -1.88 10.16 -1.11
CA CYS A 85 -2.95 10.11 -2.10
C CYS A 85 -4.30 9.65 -1.54
N GLY A 86 -4.32 9.14 -0.30
CA GLY A 86 -5.54 8.63 0.35
C GLY A 86 -6.07 7.32 -0.24
N GLN A 87 -5.32 6.65 -1.12
CA GLN A 87 -5.71 5.35 -1.66
C GLN A 87 -5.07 4.22 -0.85
N SER A 88 -5.75 3.08 -0.79
CA SER A 88 -5.19 1.89 -0.16
C SER A 88 -4.06 1.27 -1.00
N GLY A 89 -3.18 0.53 -0.35
CA GLY A 89 -2.16 -0.29 -0.98
C GLY A 89 -1.92 -1.57 -0.20
N ASN A 90 -1.44 -2.60 -0.89
CA ASN A 90 -1.23 -3.97 -0.37
C ASN A 90 0.13 -4.56 -0.81
N THR A 91 0.94 -3.79 -1.53
CA THR A 91 2.26 -4.18 -2.07
C THR A 91 3.35 -3.31 -1.46
N PHE A 92 4.34 -2.86 -2.24
CA PHE A 92 5.49 -2.18 -1.68
C PHE A 92 5.07 -0.81 -1.13
N SER A 93 5.55 -0.50 0.06
CA SER A 93 5.31 0.78 0.69
C SER A 93 6.54 1.30 1.41
N TYR A 94 6.62 2.61 1.53
CA TYR A 94 7.50 3.26 2.48
C TYR A 94 6.72 3.52 3.75
N CYS A 95 7.11 2.89 4.85
CA CYS A 95 6.47 3.08 6.15
C CYS A 95 7.44 3.65 7.19
N CYS A 96 6.91 4.36 8.18
CA CYS A 96 7.66 4.72 9.38
C CYS A 96 7.40 3.68 10.47
N ALA A 97 8.46 3.13 11.07
CA ALA A 97 8.31 2.16 12.16
C ALA A 97 7.75 2.79 13.46
N LEU A 98 7.81 4.12 13.59
CA LEU A 98 7.45 4.85 14.81
C LEU A 98 6.20 5.72 14.66
N CYS A 99 5.67 5.87 13.44
CA CYS A 99 4.57 6.77 13.13
C CYS A 99 3.62 6.12 12.12
N GLU A 100 2.35 6.51 12.12
CA GLU A 100 1.33 6.08 11.15
C GLU A 100 1.49 6.81 9.80
N VAL A 101 2.67 6.64 9.20
CA VAL A 101 3.02 7.21 7.90
C VAL A 101 3.37 6.09 6.95
N ASP A 102 2.52 5.90 5.95
CA ASP A 102 2.68 4.99 4.84
C ASP A 102 2.55 5.72 3.52
N LEU A 103 3.46 5.43 2.59
CA LEU A 103 3.44 5.97 1.25
C LEU A 103 3.55 4.84 0.24
N HIS A 104 2.75 4.89 -0.83
CA HIS A 104 3.08 4.11 -2.03
C HIS A 104 4.47 4.50 -2.52
N VAL A 105 5.21 3.56 -3.12
CA VAL A 105 6.52 3.83 -3.73
C VAL A 105 6.46 5.02 -4.70
N HIS A 106 5.40 5.10 -5.50
CA HIS A 106 5.19 6.22 -6.43
C HIS A 106 5.02 7.55 -5.69
N CYS A 107 4.18 7.57 -4.65
CA CYS A 107 3.88 8.77 -3.87
C CYS A 107 5.12 9.34 -3.15
N ALA A 108 6.01 8.47 -2.66
CA ALA A 108 7.24 8.88 -1.99
C ALA A 108 8.24 9.63 -2.91
N PHE A 109 8.08 9.54 -4.23
CA PHE A 109 8.95 10.16 -5.22
C PHE A 109 8.24 11.15 -6.14
N LEU A 110 7.10 11.67 -5.69
CA LEU A 110 6.41 12.75 -6.38
C LEU A 110 7.33 13.98 -6.46
N PRO A 111 7.45 14.62 -7.64
CA PRO A 111 8.25 15.83 -7.79
C PRO A 111 7.67 16.99 -6.99
N LEU A 112 8.52 17.81 -6.38
CA LEU A 112 8.06 18.97 -5.60
C LEU A 112 7.32 20.01 -6.45
N GLU A 113 7.65 20.09 -7.74
CA GLU A 113 7.11 21.05 -8.69
C GLU A 113 6.79 20.36 -10.01
N VAL A 114 5.63 20.69 -10.59
CA VAL A 114 5.15 20.15 -11.87
C VAL A 114 4.49 21.21 -12.73
N SER A 115 4.68 21.09 -14.04
CA SER A 115 3.91 21.84 -15.03
C SER A 115 2.76 20.98 -15.55
N HIS A 116 1.55 21.55 -15.62
CA HIS A 116 0.37 20.82 -16.09
C HIS A 116 -0.27 21.48 -17.32
N LYS A 117 -0.70 20.70 -18.31
CA LYS A 117 -1.15 21.24 -19.61
C LYS A 117 -2.38 22.16 -19.54
N VAL A 118 -3.22 21.98 -18.52
CA VAL A 118 -4.45 22.78 -18.35
C VAL A 118 -4.25 24.05 -17.51
N HIS A 119 -3.03 24.30 -17.00
CA HIS A 119 -2.73 25.48 -16.19
C HIS A 119 -1.33 26.03 -16.49
N PRO A 120 -1.18 27.31 -16.83
CA PRO A 120 0.09 27.85 -17.32
C PRO A 120 1.17 28.02 -16.24
N HIS A 121 0.80 28.05 -14.96
CA HIS A 121 1.76 28.18 -13.87
C HIS A 121 2.20 26.82 -13.35
N GLU A 122 3.43 26.78 -12.83
CA GLU A 122 3.92 25.64 -12.09
C GLU A 122 3.10 25.41 -10.81
N LEU A 123 2.87 24.13 -10.54
CA LEU A 123 2.15 23.66 -9.36
C LEU A 123 3.15 23.08 -8.38
N ARG A 124 3.00 23.46 -7.10
CA ARG A 124 3.87 22.99 -6.03
C ARG A 124 3.16 21.95 -5.18
N LEU A 125 3.87 20.86 -4.90
CA LEU A 125 3.42 19.83 -3.99
C LEU A 125 3.35 20.42 -2.58
N THR A 126 2.19 20.27 -1.96
CA THR A 126 1.95 20.67 -0.58
C THR A 126 1.60 19.44 0.22
N TYR A 127 2.41 19.15 1.22
CA TYR A 127 2.09 18.17 2.25
C TYR A 127 0.96 18.72 3.10
N SER A 128 0.13 17.85 3.65
CA SER A 128 -0.97 18.25 4.55
C SER A 128 -0.39 18.95 5.78
N ALA A 129 -0.26 20.27 5.69
CA ALA A 129 0.13 21.14 6.77
C ALA A 129 -1.06 22.07 7.02
N LEU A 130 -1.66 21.85 8.19
CA LEU A 130 -2.69 22.65 8.83
C LEU A 130 -4.11 22.39 8.30
N GLU A 131 -4.97 22.00 9.24
CA GLU A 131 -6.43 22.07 9.12
C GLU A 131 -6.81 23.48 8.67
N LYS A 132 -6.93 23.70 7.36
CA LYS A 132 -7.54 24.92 6.86
C LYS A 132 -9.02 24.82 7.20
N LYS A 133 -9.44 25.44 8.31
CA LYS A 133 -10.84 25.81 8.54
C LYS A 133 -11.26 26.71 7.38
N GLY A 134 -11.86 26.10 6.36
CA GLY A 134 -12.18 26.75 5.10
C GLY A 134 -13.22 25.96 4.33
N ALA A 135 -13.77 26.60 3.29
CA ALA A 135 -14.73 25.95 2.41
C ALA A 135 -14.10 24.70 1.75
N PRO A 136 -14.90 23.65 1.49
CA PRO A 136 -14.43 22.46 0.78
C PRO A 136 -13.80 22.87 -0.55
N GLN A 137 -12.60 22.37 -0.79
CA GLN A 137 -11.86 22.60 -2.02
C GLN A 137 -12.10 21.45 -2.99
N PHE A 138 -12.13 21.74 -4.27
CA PHE A 138 -12.37 20.75 -5.31
C PHE A 138 -11.23 20.77 -6.32
N CYS A 139 -10.86 19.58 -6.78
CA CYS A 139 -9.84 19.41 -7.80
C CYS A 139 -10.32 20.05 -9.09
N LYS A 140 -9.55 20.99 -9.64
CA LYS A 140 -9.91 21.71 -10.87
C LYS A 140 -9.89 20.84 -12.14
N ILE A 141 -9.47 19.57 -12.04
CA ILE A 141 -9.42 18.61 -13.14
C ILE A 141 -10.58 17.63 -13.06
N CYS A 142 -10.71 16.90 -11.94
CA CYS A 142 -11.73 15.85 -11.81
C CYS A 142 -13.01 16.30 -11.08
N SER A 143 -13.05 17.54 -10.57
CA SER A 143 -14.15 18.13 -9.80
C SER A 143 -14.52 17.38 -8.51
N LYS A 144 -13.69 16.43 -8.06
CA LYS A 144 -13.86 15.73 -6.77
C LYS A 144 -13.21 16.52 -5.63
N SER A 145 -13.65 16.24 -4.40
CA SER A 145 -13.15 16.89 -3.18
C SER A 145 -11.63 16.72 -3.01
N LEU A 146 -10.96 17.79 -2.60
CA LEU A 146 -9.58 17.78 -2.11
C LEU A 146 -9.63 17.64 -0.57
N GLU A 147 -9.37 16.44 -0.08
CA GLU A 147 -9.28 16.20 1.35
C GLU A 147 -8.04 16.88 1.94
N SER A 148 -8.22 17.63 3.03
CA SER A 148 -7.16 18.42 3.68
C SER A 148 -6.01 17.59 4.24
N LYS A 149 -6.25 16.31 4.51
CA LYS A 149 -5.26 15.37 5.08
C LYS A 149 -4.36 14.71 4.03
N HIS A 150 -4.67 14.84 2.75
CA HIS A 150 -3.87 14.27 1.66
C HIS A 150 -3.05 15.35 0.96
N TRP A 151 -2.02 14.93 0.23
CA TRP A 151 -1.16 15.85 -0.50
C TRP A 151 -1.88 16.37 -1.75
N THR A 152 -1.58 17.61 -2.09
CA THR A 152 -2.16 18.26 -3.27
C THR A 152 -1.10 19.06 -4.00
N TYR A 153 -1.30 19.25 -5.31
CA TYR A 153 -0.55 20.24 -6.06
C TYR A 153 -1.37 21.52 -6.13
N GLY A 154 -0.75 22.64 -5.77
CA GLY A 154 -1.37 23.95 -5.76
C GLY A 154 -0.54 24.98 -6.52
N CYS A 155 -1.20 25.87 -7.24
CA CYS A 155 -0.58 27.08 -7.75
C CYS A 155 -0.48 28.12 -6.63
N THR A 156 0.66 28.81 -6.51
CA THR A 156 0.84 29.91 -5.55
C THR A 156 0.28 31.25 -6.06
N LYS A 157 0.01 31.35 -7.37
CA LYS A 157 -0.45 32.57 -8.05
C LYS A 157 -1.95 32.59 -8.34
N CYS A 158 -2.60 31.43 -8.35
CA CYS A 158 -3.99 31.26 -8.73
C CYS A 158 -4.71 30.30 -7.78
N ASP A 159 -6.03 30.38 -7.71
CA ASP A 159 -6.86 29.34 -7.10
C ASP A 159 -6.93 28.10 -8.00
N PHE A 160 -5.83 27.34 -8.06
CA PHE A 160 -5.72 26.11 -8.83
C PHE A 160 -5.11 25.01 -7.97
N GLY A 161 -5.97 24.11 -7.47
CA GLY A 161 -5.59 22.96 -6.68
C GLY A 161 -6.07 21.66 -7.32
N VAL A 162 -5.24 20.62 -7.30
CA VAL A 162 -5.52 19.31 -7.90
C VAL A 162 -4.93 18.17 -7.07
N HIS A 163 -5.51 16.96 -7.21
CA HIS A 163 -4.94 15.74 -6.62
C HIS A 163 -3.56 15.43 -7.22
N THR A 164 -2.71 14.71 -6.48
CA THR A 164 -1.39 14.25 -6.94
C THR A 164 -1.46 13.52 -8.29
N PHE A 165 -2.34 12.52 -8.41
CA PHE A 165 -2.56 11.78 -9.66
C PHE A 165 -3.23 12.59 -10.78
N CYS A 166 -3.94 13.67 -10.45
CA CYS A 166 -4.47 14.57 -11.49
C CYS A 166 -3.38 15.50 -12.03
N ALA A 167 -2.36 15.81 -11.24
CA ALA A 167 -1.26 16.69 -11.65
C ALA A 167 -0.20 15.94 -12.45
N THR A 168 0.16 14.73 -12.03
CA THR A 168 1.23 13.97 -12.68
C THR A 168 1.15 12.48 -12.34
N THR A 169 1.66 11.67 -13.27
CA THR A 169 2.03 10.27 -13.03
C THR A 169 3.54 10.07 -13.00
N ASP A 170 4.32 11.12 -13.22
CA ASP A 170 5.77 11.07 -13.25
C ASP A 170 6.34 11.00 -11.82
N VAL A 171 7.41 10.22 -11.66
CA VAL A 171 8.18 10.12 -10.41
C VAL A 171 9.64 10.42 -10.69
N LYS A 172 10.33 10.92 -9.68
CA LYS A 172 11.79 11.10 -9.72
C LYS A 172 12.42 10.23 -8.62
N PRO A 173 12.70 8.95 -8.91
CA PRO A 173 13.44 8.10 -7.99
C PRO A 173 14.79 8.73 -7.69
N GLY A 174 15.21 8.69 -6.43
CA GLY A 174 16.50 9.25 -6.03
C GLY A 174 16.47 10.69 -5.49
N LEU A 175 15.31 11.35 -5.47
CA LEU A 175 15.18 12.74 -4.95
C LEU A 175 15.66 12.93 -3.50
N TYR A 176 15.62 11.87 -2.68
CA TYR A 176 15.80 11.95 -1.23
C TYR A 176 16.78 10.90 -0.70
N GLN A 177 17.74 10.48 -1.53
CA GLN A 177 18.75 9.48 -1.13
C GLN A 177 19.62 10.00 0.01
N MET A 178 19.90 9.14 0.97
CA MET A 178 21.07 9.33 1.83
C MET A 178 22.29 8.90 1.03
N GLU A 179 23.37 9.69 1.08
CA GLU A 179 24.68 9.25 0.62
C GLU A 179 25.06 7.98 1.40
N ASP A 180 25.54 6.96 0.69
CA ASP A 180 26.05 5.74 1.31
C ASP A 180 27.13 6.12 2.33
N PRO A 181 27.07 5.64 3.59
CA PRO A 181 28.19 5.78 4.49
C PRO A 181 29.38 5.06 3.84
N ALA A 182 30.48 5.80 3.66
CA ALA A 182 31.74 5.25 3.19
C ALA A 182 32.10 3.98 4.01
N ASP A 183 32.63 2.99 3.31
CA ASP A 183 33.21 1.73 3.78
C ASP A 183 33.45 1.63 5.30
N GLY A 184 32.89 0.59 5.92
CA GLY A 184 33.52 -0.04 7.09
C GLY A 184 32.80 0.01 8.43
N ALA A 185 31.54 0.44 8.51
CA ALA A 185 30.74 0.26 9.73
C ALA A 185 29.78 -0.93 9.57
N THR A 186 30.17 -2.10 10.08
CA THR A 186 29.22 -3.18 10.35
C THR A 186 28.26 -2.72 11.45
N PRO A 187 26.93 -2.68 11.23
CA PRO A 187 26.00 -2.55 12.33
C PRO A 187 25.96 -3.90 13.05
N GLU A 188 26.65 -4.00 14.18
CA GLU A 188 26.44 -5.08 15.13
C GLU A 188 24.99 -5.04 15.62
N GLY A 189 24.31 -6.18 15.50
CA GLY A 189 23.06 -6.46 16.22
C GLY A 189 21.84 -5.69 15.73
N TYR A 190 21.25 -6.11 14.62
CA TYR A 190 19.80 -5.95 14.48
C TYR A 190 19.15 -6.84 15.55
N PRO A 191 18.32 -6.29 16.48
CA PRO A 191 17.38 -7.13 17.19
C PRO A 191 16.57 -7.83 16.12
N GLY A 192 16.41 -9.15 16.23
CA GLY A 192 15.56 -9.90 15.31
C GLY A 192 14.24 -9.17 15.18
N LEU A 193 13.72 -9.10 13.95
CA LEU A 193 12.30 -8.86 13.78
C LEU A 193 11.61 -9.98 14.55
N GLN A 194 11.30 -9.73 15.82
CA GLN A 194 10.27 -10.46 16.51
C GLN A 194 9.12 -10.40 15.53
N GLN A 195 8.73 -11.56 15.01
CA GLN A 195 7.36 -11.74 14.61
C GLN A 195 6.57 -11.44 15.87
N ASP A 196 6.20 -10.18 16.04
CA ASP A 196 5.01 -9.85 16.76
C ASP A 196 3.92 -10.53 15.94
N VAL A 197 3.68 -11.79 16.30
CA VAL A 197 2.38 -12.39 16.10
C VAL A 197 1.47 -11.35 16.69
N CYS A 198 0.72 -10.68 15.83
CA CYS A 198 -0.43 -9.94 16.28
C CYS A 198 -1.30 -10.99 16.98
N GLU A 199 -1.13 -11.12 18.31
CA GLU A 199 -2.24 -11.50 19.14
C GLU A 199 -3.31 -10.51 18.77
N ALA A 200 -4.28 -10.99 18.00
CA ALA A 200 -5.51 -10.28 17.80
C ALA A 200 -5.93 -9.88 19.21
N LYS A 201 -5.94 -8.57 19.50
CA LYS A 201 -6.84 -8.10 20.51
C LYS A 201 -8.19 -8.58 20.01
N GLU A 202 -8.73 -9.58 20.70
CA GLU A 202 -10.14 -9.91 20.62
C GLU A 202 -10.86 -8.65 21.11
N ASP A 203 -10.98 -7.66 20.22
CA ASP A 203 -12.07 -6.73 20.30
C ASP A 203 -13.29 -7.63 20.21
N GLN A 204 -13.97 -7.78 21.34
CA GLN A 204 -15.28 -8.39 21.42
C GLN A 204 -16.21 -7.56 20.54
N ILE A 205 -16.23 -7.88 19.25
CA ILE A 205 -17.34 -7.57 18.40
C ILE A 205 -18.41 -8.56 18.84
N GLU A 206 -19.23 -8.15 19.81
CA GLU A 206 -20.56 -8.74 19.94
C GLU A 206 -21.26 -8.51 18.61
N VAL A 207 -21.24 -9.53 17.75
CA VAL A 207 -22.12 -9.59 16.61
C VAL A 207 -23.50 -9.77 17.19
N GLU A 208 -24.23 -8.68 17.40
CA GLU A 208 -25.66 -8.73 17.69
C GLU A 208 -26.37 -9.35 16.48
N LEU A 209 -26.48 -10.68 16.52
CA LEU A 209 -27.35 -11.43 15.63
C LEU A 209 -28.77 -11.01 15.97
N SER A 210 -29.53 -10.54 14.97
CA SER A 210 -30.96 -10.23 15.12
C SER A 210 -31.68 -11.39 15.83
N GLU A 211 -32.66 -11.09 16.68
CA GLU A 211 -33.42 -12.12 17.42
C GLU A 211 -33.93 -13.23 16.49
N GLU A 212 -34.31 -12.90 15.25
CA GLU A 212 -34.73 -13.88 14.25
C GLU A 212 -33.61 -14.86 13.85
N ALA A 213 -32.37 -14.38 13.72
CA ALA A 213 -31.21 -15.19 13.38
C ALA A 213 -30.83 -16.13 14.53
N LEU A 214 -30.95 -15.69 15.79
CA LEU A 214 -30.74 -16.52 16.97
C LEU A 214 -31.79 -17.63 17.07
N VAL A 215 -33.06 -17.31 16.85
CA VAL A 215 -34.14 -18.31 16.81
C VAL A 215 -33.91 -19.32 15.67
N GLN A 216 -33.43 -18.87 14.51
CA GLN A 216 -33.11 -19.76 13.40
C GLN A 216 -31.93 -20.69 13.69
N LEU A 217 -30.86 -20.18 14.32
CA LEU A 217 -29.71 -20.98 14.72
C LEU A 217 -30.11 -22.04 15.77
N TYR A 218 -30.88 -21.65 16.78
CA TYR A 218 -31.36 -22.59 17.80
C TYR A 218 -32.26 -23.69 17.21
N LYS A 219 -33.11 -23.32 16.24
CA LYS A 219 -33.96 -24.28 15.51
C LYS A 219 -33.13 -25.26 14.68
N LEU A 220 -32.09 -24.79 13.98
CA LEU A 220 -31.18 -25.65 13.21
C LEU A 220 -30.40 -26.60 14.12
N GLN A 221 -29.94 -26.13 15.28
CA GLN A 221 -29.23 -26.95 16.25
C GLN A 221 -30.10 -28.09 16.79
N LEU A 222 -31.36 -27.79 17.15
CA LEU A 222 -32.33 -28.81 17.56
C LEU A 222 -32.60 -29.83 16.44
N GLN A 223 -32.71 -29.37 15.19
CA GLN A 223 -32.89 -30.27 14.04
C GLN A 223 -31.70 -31.21 13.84
N MET A 224 -30.48 -30.72 14.00
CA MET A 224 -29.27 -31.55 13.92
C MET A 224 -29.23 -32.59 15.03
N GLN A 225 -29.54 -32.21 16.27
CA GLN A 225 -29.59 -33.15 17.41
C GLN A 225 -30.66 -34.23 17.20
N MET A 226 -31.84 -33.87 16.70
CA MET A 226 -32.87 -34.84 16.38
C MET A 226 -32.43 -35.79 15.25
N ALA A 227 -31.79 -35.26 14.20
CA ALA A 227 -31.29 -36.08 13.10
C ALA A 227 -30.22 -37.08 13.56
N GLU A 228 -29.33 -36.67 14.48
CA GLU A 228 -28.31 -37.53 15.05
C GLU A 228 -28.93 -38.64 15.91
N GLN A 229 -29.93 -38.34 16.74
CA GLN A 229 -30.66 -39.35 17.50
C GLN A 229 -31.38 -40.35 16.58
N VAL A 230 -32.02 -39.85 15.52
CA VAL A 230 -32.68 -40.72 14.52
C VAL A 230 -31.65 -41.63 13.83
N ALA A 231 -30.47 -41.12 13.49
CA ALA A 231 -29.39 -41.93 12.92
C ALA A 231 -28.87 -43.00 13.89
N GLN A 232 -28.71 -42.67 15.18
CA GLN A 232 -28.31 -43.63 16.21
C GLN A 232 -29.35 -44.74 16.41
N VAL A 233 -30.64 -44.38 16.41
CA VAL A 233 -31.72 -45.37 16.52
C VAL A 233 -31.76 -46.27 15.28
N MET A 234 -31.67 -45.70 14.07
CA MET A 234 -31.60 -46.50 12.83
C MET A 234 -30.39 -47.44 12.79
N ALA A 235 -29.23 -47.01 13.33
CA ALA A 235 -28.05 -47.86 13.43
C ALA A 235 -28.25 -49.03 14.41
N SER A 236 -28.96 -48.80 15.53
CA SER A 236 -29.26 -49.86 16.51
C SER A 236 -30.26 -50.91 16.01
N MET A 237 -31.22 -50.52 15.16
CA MET A 237 -32.22 -51.42 14.58
C MET A 237 -31.69 -52.29 13.43
N ASN A 238 -30.58 -51.91 12.78
CA ASN A 238 -29.93 -52.71 11.73
C ASN A 238 -28.93 -53.76 12.25
N LEU A 239 -28.74 -53.84 13.57
CA LEU A 239 -27.86 -54.81 14.24
C LEU A 239 -28.63 -55.89 15.02
N SER A 240 -29.96 -55.98 14.83
CA SER A 240 -30.87 -56.98 15.43
C SER A 240 -31.54 -57.81 14.34
#